data_AF-A0A1F5AG06-F1
#
_entry.id   AF-A0A1F5AG06-F1
#
_cell.length_a   1.000
_cell.length_b   1.000
_cell.length_c   1.000
_cell.angle_alpha   90.00
_cell.angle_beta   90.00
_cell.angle_gamma   90.00
#
_symmetry.space_group_name_H-M   'P 1'
#
loop_
_entity.id
_entity.type
_entity.pdbx_description
1 polymer ?
#
loop_
_entity_poly.entity_id
_entity_poly.type
_entity_poly.pdbx_seq_one_letter_code
_entity_poly.pdbx_strand_id
1 'polypeptide(L)'
;MNNPNKSQDMSYLDNWEKHKSDIKVWKKFWALVEIKRKWNWANWFYAKLDRENNEIVAPSNYTYYNSEKYMFLCLWISLLRSVHEGLTEKLDKHNNKEEQTRRVLEVFPDVPEKIKNFSLSEFKDFRNVVFHCAWYYRFPDLEIGQNQVNKIDELHKSIGLWLDDKFKTCFQEFVKKYNAPINWKSNFFDENNNSDDFY
;
A
#
# COMPACT_ATOMS: atom_id res chain seq x y z
N MET A 1 48.23 14.88 -2.17
CA MET A 1 47.40 14.30 -1.08
C MET A 1 46.02 14.04 -1.67
N ASN A 2 45.70 12.77 -1.93
CA ASN A 2 44.42 12.39 -2.52
C ASN A 2 43.38 12.27 -1.40
N ASN A 3 42.28 13.01 -1.55
CA ASN A 3 41.16 13.03 -0.64
C ASN A 3 40.41 11.68 -0.72
N PRO A 4 40.34 10.86 0.35
CA PRO A 4 39.78 9.51 0.27
C PRO A 4 38.25 9.47 0.31
N ASN A 5 37.57 10.62 0.39
CA ASN A 5 36.10 10.71 0.44
C ASN A 5 35.48 10.88 -0.96
N LYS A 6 35.82 10.01 -1.92
CA LYS A 6 34.87 9.73 -3.00
C LYS A 6 33.95 8.64 -2.48
N SER A 7 32.74 9.05 -2.06
CA SER A 7 31.61 8.12 -2.00
C SER A 7 31.57 7.38 -3.32
N GLN A 8 31.90 6.09 -3.30
CA GLN A 8 31.64 5.23 -4.44
C GLN A 8 30.12 5.22 -4.61
N ASP A 9 29.64 6.06 -5.53
CA ASP A 9 28.39 5.82 -6.24
C ASP A 9 28.59 4.52 -7.02
N MET A 10 28.51 3.39 -6.31
CA MET A 10 28.25 2.13 -6.96
C MET A 10 26.81 2.20 -7.45
N SER A 11 26.64 2.53 -8.73
CA SER A 11 25.37 2.30 -9.39
C SER A 11 25.09 0.80 -9.33
N TYR A 12 24.19 0.43 -8.43
CA TYR A 12 23.68 -0.93 -8.39
C TYR A 12 22.87 -1.14 -9.67
N LEU A 13 23.51 -1.75 -10.67
CA LEU A 13 22.84 -2.23 -11.87
C LEU A 13 22.18 -3.56 -11.54
N ASP A 14 20.91 -3.48 -11.17
CA ASP A 14 20.04 -4.64 -11.08
C ASP A 14 20.03 -5.39 -12.43
N ASN A 15 20.50 -6.64 -12.41
CA ASN A 15 20.42 -7.52 -13.56
C ASN A 15 19.24 -8.48 -13.38
N TRP A 16 18.03 -8.00 -13.69
CA TRP A 16 16.78 -8.77 -13.62
C TRP A 16 16.91 -10.20 -14.17
N GLU A 17 17.62 -10.37 -15.30
CA GLU A 17 17.81 -11.68 -15.93
C GLU A 17 18.52 -12.70 -15.02
N LYS A 18 19.40 -12.23 -14.13
CA LYS A 18 20.08 -13.09 -13.13
C LYS A 18 19.19 -13.46 -11.94
N HIS A 19 18.14 -12.71 -11.66
CA HIS A 19 17.39 -12.82 -10.40
C HIS A 19 15.90 -13.12 -10.58
N LYS A 20 15.40 -13.16 -11.82
CA LYS A 20 14.00 -13.43 -12.15
C LYS A 20 13.47 -14.77 -11.63
N SER A 21 14.31 -15.75 -11.32
CA SER A 21 13.89 -17.03 -10.73
C SER A 21 13.83 -16.99 -9.19
N ASP A 22 14.41 -15.97 -8.54
CA ASP A 22 14.47 -15.86 -7.09
C ASP A 22 13.18 -15.27 -6.51
N ILE A 23 12.20 -16.15 -6.29
CA ILE A 23 10.91 -15.75 -5.73
C ILE A 23 11.04 -15.32 -4.27
N LYS A 24 11.89 -16.00 -3.50
CA LYS A 24 11.92 -15.90 -2.03
C LYS A 24 12.52 -14.60 -1.52
N VAL A 25 13.54 -14.07 -2.18
CA VAL A 25 14.24 -12.87 -1.71
C VAL A 25 14.11 -11.74 -2.72
N TRP A 26 14.45 -11.98 -4.00
CA TRP A 26 14.47 -10.90 -5.00
C TRP A 26 13.07 -10.39 -5.31
N LYS A 27 12.19 -11.26 -5.83
CA LYS A 27 10.84 -10.88 -6.21
C LYS A 27 10.02 -10.44 -5.01
N LYS A 28 10.17 -11.12 -3.87
CA LYS A 28 9.51 -10.74 -2.61
C LYS A 28 9.89 -9.33 -2.19
N PHE A 29 11.18 -8.98 -2.22
CA PHE A 29 11.63 -7.64 -1.87
C PHE A 29 11.00 -6.57 -2.77
N TRP A 30 11.14 -6.69 -4.10
CA TRP A 30 10.61 -5.69 -5.03
C TRP A 30 9.07 -5.62 -5.03
N ALA A 31 8.39 -6.76 -4.86
CA ALA A 31 6.95 -6.75 -4.68
C ALA A 31 6.55 -6.02 -3.40
N LEU A 32 7.25 -6.26 -2.27
CA LEU A 32 7.00 -5.52 -1.03
C LEU A 32 7.30 -4.02 -1.19
N VAL A 33 8.34 -3.62 -1.93
CA VAL A 33 8.64 -2.22 -2.23
C VAL A 33 7.44 -1.56 -2.91
N GLU A 34 6.90 -2.18 -3.96
CA GLU A 34 5.76 -1.63 -4.70
C GLU A 34 4.49 -1.57 -3.84
N ILE A 35 4.22 -2.60 -3.03
CA ILE A 35 3.11 -2.56 -2.07
C ILE A 35 3.31 -1.47 -1.02
N LYS A 36 4.52 -1.32 -0.48
CA LYS A 36 4.86 -0.30 0.52
C LYS A 36 4.70 1.11 -0.03
N ARG A 37 5.05 1.36 -1.29
CA ARG A 37 4.82 2.64 -1.97
C ARG A 37 3.33 3.00 -2.05
N LYS A 38 2.48 2.05 -2.46
CA LYS A 38 1.02 2.24 -2.47
C LYS A 38 0.46 2.45 -1.06
N TRP A 39 0.97 1.68 -0.10
CA TRP A 39 0.60 1.79 1.30
C TRP A 39 0.93 3.17 1.88
N ASN A 40 2.10 3.74 1.58
CA ASN A 40 2.48 5.06 2.07
C ASN A 40 1.48 6.15 1.61
N TRP A 41 1.00 6.06 0.35
CA TRP A 41 -0.07 6.93 -0.13
C TRP A 41 -1.39 6.69 0.60
N ALA A 42 -1.82 5.43 0.76
CA ALA A 42 -3.03 5.10 1.52
C ALA A 42 -2.95 5.66 2.95
N ASN A 43 -1.79 5.50 3.60
CA ASN A 43 -1.54 5.98 4.96
C ASN A 43 -1.51 7.51 5.07
N TRP A 44 -1.01 8.20 4.05
CA TRP A 44 -1.05 9.65 4.00
C TRP A 44 -2.48 10.19 3.95
N PHE A 45 -3.35 9.62 3.10
CA PHE A 45 -4.76 10.01 3.06
C PHE A 45 -5.48 9.63 4.36
N TYR A 46 -5.20 8.44 4.90
CA TYR A 46 -5.74 7.98 6.18
C TYR A 46 -5.50 8.98 7.32
N ALA A 47 -4.29 9.57 7.40
CA ALA A 47 -3.95 10.56 8.41
C ALA A 47 -4.77 11.87 8.27
N LYS A 48 -5.30 12.16 7.08
CA LYS A 48 -6.03 13.40 6.78
C LYS A 48 -7.56 13.29 6.86
N LEU A 49 -8.08 12.10 7.13
CA LEU A 49 -9.51 11.85 7.25
C LEU A 49 -10.11 12.56 8.47
N ASP A 50 -11.36 12.98 8.32
CA ASP A 50 -12.12 13.54 9.44
C ASP A 50 -12.49 12.44 10.43
N ARG A 51 -12.45 12.80 11.71
CA ARG A 51 -12.76 11.89 12.81
C ARG A 51 -13.69 12.55 13.81
N GLU A 52 -14.70 11.81 14.24
CA GLU A 52 -15.57 12.17 15.35
C GLU A 52 -15.49 11.06 16.40
N ASN A 53 -15.24 11.40 17.66
CA ASN A 53 -15.07 10.42 18.74
C ASN A 53 -14.03 9.32 18.43
N ASN A 54 -12.93 9.69 17.76
CA ASN A 54 -11.87 8.80 17.27
C ASN A 54 -12.28 7.80 16.16
N GLU A 55 -13.50 7.90 15.61
CA GLU A 55 -13.94 7.10 14.47
C GLU A 55 -13.85 7.91 13.18
N ILE A 56 -13.51 7.26 12.06
CA ILE A 56 -13.51 7.90 10.74
C ILE A 56 -14.96 8.20 10.35
N VAL A 57 -15.21 9.42 9.91
CA VAL A 57 -16.55 9.84 9.48
C VAL A 57 -17.00 9.02 8.26
N ALA A 58 -18.19 8.42 8.32
CA ALA A 58 -18.75 7.68 7.20
C ALA A 58 -19.20 8.58 6.03
N PRO A 59 -19.24 8.05 4.78
CA PRO A 59 -19.72 8.78 3.60
C PRO A 59 -21.04 9.53 3.81
N SER A 60 -22.01 8.93 4.49
CA SER A 60 -23.34 9.50 4.72
C SER A 60 -23.34 10.81 5.51
N ASN A 61 -22.28 11.05 6.28
CA ASN A 61 -22.15 12.22 7.16
C ASN A 61 -21.45 13.41 6.46
N TYR A 62 -20.92 13.20 5.24
CA TYR A 62 -20.36 14.28 4.45
C TYR A 62 -21.46 15.12 3.79
N THR A 63 -21.26 16.44 3.82
CA THR A 63 -22.15 17.41 3.17
C THR A 63 -21.44 18.09 2.00
N TYR A 64 -22.16 18.89 1.21
CA TYR A 64 -21.59 19.67 0.11
C TYR A 64 -20.36 20.51 0.52
N TYR A 65 -20.33 21.01 1.75
CA TYR A 65 -19.24 21.85 2.26
C TYR A 65 -17.96 21.08 2.60
N ASN A 66 -18.01 19.75 2.66
CA ASN A 66 -16.88 18.88 3.01
C ASN A 66 -16.40 18.04 1.82
N SER A 67 -16.54 18.54 0.58
CA SER A 67 -16.27 17.79 -0.65
C SER A 67 -14.81 17.33 -0.79
N GLU A 68 -13.84 18.15 -0.34
CA GLU A 68 -12.41 17.77 -0.32
C GLU A 68 -12.15 16.59 0.64
N LYS A 69 -12.73 16.64 1.83
CA LYS A 69 -12.57 15.59 2.83
C LYS A 69 -13.24 14.28 2.41
N TYR A 70 -14.39 14.38 1.75
CA TYR A 70 -15.04 13.25 1.10
C TYR A 70 -14.15 12.65 0.01
N MET A 71 -13.49 13.47 -0.81
CA MET A 71 -12.52 13.01 -1.80
C MET A 71 -11.35 12.25 -1.15
N PHE A 72 -10.81 12.73 -0.02
CA PHE A 72 -9.76 12.02 0.72
C PHE A 72 -10.21 10.66 1.22
N LEU A 73 -11.45 10.53 1.71
CA LEU A 73 -12.04 9.25 2.08
C LEU A 73 -12.09 8.30 0.87
N CYS A 74 -12.60 8.77 -0.27
CA CYS A 74 -12.67 7.96 -1.48
C CYS A 74 -11.29 7.50 -1.97
N LEU A 75 -10.29 8.41 -1.92
CA LEU A 75 -8.91 8.11 -2.31
C LEU A 75 -8.27 7.10 -1.36
N TRP A 76 -8.43 7.28 -0.06
CA TRP A 76 -7.93 6.33 0.94
C TRP A 76 -8.48 4.92 0.70
N ILE A 77 -9.81 4.76 0.61
CA ILE A 77 -10.45 3.46 0.43
C ILE A 77 -10.01 2.82 -0.90
N SER A 78 -9.89 3.62 -1.97
CA SER A 78 -9.44 3.15 -3.29
C SER A 78 -7.98 2.68 -3.29
N LEU A 79 -7.09 3.42 -2.61
CA LEU A 79 -5.68 3.05 -2.49
C LEU A 79 -5.50 1.83 -1.60
N LEU A 80 -6.23 1.77 -0.48
CA LEU A 80 -6.24 0.62 0.42
C LEU A 80 -6.73 -0.63 -0.30
N ARG A 81 -7.75 -0.52 -1.16
CA ARG A 81 -8.16 -1.59 -2.07
C ARG A 81 -7.00 -2.02 -2.97
N SER A 82 -6.29 -1.10 -3.63
CA SER A 82 -5.17 -1.47 -4.49
C SER A 82 -4.03 -2.16 -3.74
N VAL A 83 -3.78 -1.78 -2.48
CA VAL A 83 -2.84 -2.47 -1.59
C VAL A 83 -3.34 -3.88 -1.28
N HIS A 84 -4.60 -4.00 -0.86
CA HIS A 84 -5.24 -5.27 -0.55
C HIS A 84 -5.24 -6.23 -1.76
N GLU A 85 -5.61 -5.74 -2.94
CA GLU A 85 -5.53 -6.47 -4.21
C GLU A 85 -4.09 -6.91 -4.50
N GLY A 86 -3.09 -6.04 -4.28
CA GLY A 86 -1.69 -6.42 -4.46
C GLY A 86 -1.18 -7.51 -3.50
N LEU A 87 -1.84 -7.70 -2.36
CA LEU A 87 -1.53 -8.73 -1.37
C LEU A 87 -2.35 -10.02 -1.56
N THR A 88 -3.52 -9.92 -2.18
CA THR A 88 -4.54 -10.98 -2.15
C THR A 88 -5.10 -11.36 -3.53
N GLU A 89 -5.12 -10.43 -4.47
CA GLU A 89 -5.64 -10.61 -5.82
C GLU A 89 -4.54 -10.83 -6.87
N LYS A 90 -4.97 -11.34 -8.03
CA LYS A 90 -4.13 -11.79 -9.14
C LYS A 90 -3.60 -10.59 -9.92
N LEU A 91 -2.30 -10.55 -10.25
CA LEU A 91 -1.78 -9.68 -11.31
C LEU A 91 -2.40 -10.10 -12.65
N ASP A 92 -2.81 -9.13 -13.47
CA ASP A 92 -3.96 -9.15 -14.38
C ASP A 92 -4.06 -10.25 -15.50
N LYS A 93 -5.28 -10.31 -16.03
CA LYS A 93 -5.94 -11.23 -16.97
C LYS A 93 -5.29 -11.37 -18.36
N HIS A 94 -4.30 -12.25 -18.52
CA HIS A 94 -4.12 -12.95 -19.80
C HIS A 94 -3.66 -14.39 -19.56
N ASN A 95 -4.60 -15.31 -19.80
CA ASN A 95 -4.46 -16.78 -19.87
C ASN A 95 -4.08 -17.50 -18.55
N ASN A 96 -5.01 -18.35 -18.07
CA ASN A 96 -4.95 -19.30 -16.95
C ASN A 96 -5.05 -18.75 -15.51
N LYS A 97 -6.28 -18.81 -14.98
CA LYS A 97 -6.70 -18.37 -13.63
C LYS A 97 -6.05 -19.12 -12.45
N GLU A 98 -5.58 -20.35 -12.62
CA GLU A 98 -5.05 -21.17 -11.51
C GLU A 98 -3.57 -20.90 -11.23
N GLU A 99 -2.76 -20.76 -12.26
CA GLU A 99 -1.30 -20.63 -12.13
C GLU A 99 -0.88 -19.28 -11.53
N GLN A 100 -1.62 -18.20 -11.80
CA GLN A 100 -1.31 -16.86 -11.31
C GLN A 100 -1.71 -16.63 -9.83
N THR A 101 -2.78 -17.29 -9.36
CA THR A 101 -3.17 -17.25 -7.93
C THR A 101 -2.07 -17.80 -7.05
N ARG A 102 -1.38 -18.83 -7.54
CA ARG A 102 -0.21 -19.38 -6.86
C ARG A 102 0.90 -18.33 -6.76
N ARG A 103 1.14 -17.48 -7.76
CA ARG A 103 2.28 -16.54 -7.77
C ARG A 103 2.24 -15.46 -6.69
N VAL A 104 1.10 -14.83 -6.38
CA VAL A 104 1.06 -13.80 -5.32
C VAL A 104 1.18 -14.45 -3.94
N LEU A 105 0.49 -15.56 -3.70
CA LEU A 105 0.62 -16.33 -2.46
C LEU A 105 1.97 -17.05 -2.33
N GLU A 106 2.67 -17.31 -3.43
CA GLU A 106 4.06 -17.80 -3.43
C GLU A 106 5.02 -16.70 -2.99
N VAL A 107 4.74 -15.44 -3.34
CA VAL A 107 5.55 -14.28 -2.96
C VAL A 107 5.22 -13.84 -1.52
N PHE A 108 3.94 -13.86 -1.13
CA PHE A 108 3.44 -13.50 0.20
C PHE A 108 2.62 -14.64 0.85
N PRO A 109 3.23 -15.78 1.18
CA PRO A 109 2.51 -16.90 1.78
C PRO A 109 1.97 -16.59 3.18
N ASP A 110 2.60 -15.65 3.85
CA ASP A 110 2.44 -15.29 5.25
C ASP A 110 1.55 -14.06 5.48
N VAL A 111 0.72 -13.68 4.49
CA VAL A 111 -0.34 -12.68 4.71
C VAL A 111 -1.36 -13.25 5.71
N PRO A 112 -1.72 -12.51 6.78
CA PRO A 112 -2.73 -12.92 7.75
C PRO A 112 -4.08 -13.25 7.10
N GLU A 113 -4.74 -14.30 7.59
CA GLU A 113 -6.07 -14.71 7.08
C GLU A 113 -7.12 -13.60 7.19
N LYS A 114 -7.05 -12.75 8.22
CA LYS A 114 -7.93 -11.57 8.34
C LYS A 114 -7.78 -10.56 7.20
N ILE A 115 -6.59 -10.46 6.61
CA ILE A 115 -6.34 -9.59 5.45
C ILE A 115 -6.81 -10.32 4.19
N LYS A 116 -6.43 -11.60 4.02
CA LYS A 116 -6.81 -12.41 2.85
C LYS A 116 -8.32 -12.51 2.65
N ASN A 117 -9.06 -12.74 3.73
CA ASN A 117 -10.49 -13.02 3.68
C ASN A 117 -11.36 -11.76 3.85
N PHE A 118 -10.77 -10.57 3.85
CA PHE A 118 -11.52 -9.32 3.87
C PHE A 118 -12.35 -9.16 2.59
N SER A 119 -13.61 -8.74 2.71
CA SER A 119 -14.52 -8.79 1.57
C SER A 119 -14.31 -7.62 0.62
N LEU A 120 -14.08 -7.91 -0.66
CA LEU A 120 -13.91 -6.87 -1.69
C LEU A 120 -15.18 -6.04 -1.94
N SER A 121 -16.35 -6.59 -1.56
CA SER A 121 -17.60 -5.84 -1.56
C SER A 121 -17.59 -4.64 -0.62
N GLU A 122 -16.66 -4.58 0.33
CA GLU A 122 -16.50 -3.44 1.24
C GLU A 122 -15.80 -2.25 0.55
N PHE A 123 -15.24 -2.44 -0.66
CA PHE A 123 -14.61 -1.38 -1.47
C PHE A 123 -15.40 -0.98 -2.73
N LYS A 124 -16.60 -1.56 -2.91
CA LYS A 124 -17.20 -1.91 -4.21
C LYS A 124 -17.12 -0.82 -5.29
N ASP A 125 -17.34 0.45 -4.96
CA ASP A 125 -17.50 1.52 -5.95
C ASP A 125 -16.55 2.72 -5.79
N PHE A 126 -15.70 2.73 -4.76
CA PHE A 126 -14.82 3.87 -4.46
C PHE A 126 -13.78 4.13 -5.54
N ARG A 127 -13.20 3.05 -6.07
CA ARG A 127 -12.20 3.12 -7.15
C ARG A 127 -12.78 3.82 -8.38
N ASN A 128 -14.01 3.49 -8.76
CA ASN A 128 -14.66 4.07 -9.94
C ASN A 128 -14.95 5.55 -9.73
N VAL A 129 -15.36 5.94 -8.52
CA VAL A 129 -15.56 7.35 -8.15
C VAL A 129 -14.27 8.16 -8.30
N VAL A 130 -13.12 7.61 -7.90
CA VAL A 130 -11.81 8.25 -8.11
C VAL A 130 -11.45 8.32 -9.60
N PHE A 131 -11.55 7.22 -10.35
CA PHE A 131 -11.13 7.22 -11.77
C PHE A 131 -11.99 8.11 -12.66
N HIS A 132 -13.27 8.28 -12.35
CA HIS A 132 -14.19 9.09 -13.13
C HIS A 132 -14.36 10.50 -12.60
N CYS A 133 -13.56 10.92 -11.61
CA CYS A 133 -13.68 12.21 -10.97
C CYS A 133 -15.08 12.51 -10.43
N ALA A 134 -15.78 11.47 -9.97
CA ALA A 134 -17.19 11.54 -9.61
C ALA A 134 -17.41 11.69 -8.09
N TRP A 135 -16.49 12.36 -7.40
CA TRP A 135 -16.50 12.54 -5.95
C TRP A 135 -17.48 13.65 -5.51
N TYR A 136 -18.78 13.37 -5.56
CA TYR A 136 -19.79 14.22 -4.92
C TYR A 136 -20.36 13.53 -3.67
N TYR A 137 -20.74 14.33 -2.68
CA TYR A 137 -21.19 13.93 -1.33
C TYR A 137 -22.40 12.99 -1.28
N ARG A 138 -23.01 12.65 -2.42
CA ARG A 138 -24.19 11.79 -2.54
C ARG A 138 -24.09 10.82 -3.70
N PHE A 139 -22.90 10.31 -4.02
CA PHE A 139 -22.79 9.26 -5.03
C PHE A 139 -23.69 8.08 -4.59
N PRO A 140 -24.82 7.82 -5.28
CA PRO A 140 -25.90 6.96 -4.75
C PRO A 140 -25.44 5.54 -4.47
N ASP A 141 -24.37 5.10 -5.14
CA ASP A 141 -23.83 3.76 -5.00
C ASP A 141 -22.74 3.65 -3.90
N LEU A 142 -22.40 4.75 -3.21
CA LEU A 142 -21.41 4.78 -2.11
C LEU A 142 -22.08 4.85 -0.73
N GLU A 143 -23.03 3.96 -0.46
CA GLU A 143 -23.68 3.84 0.85
C GLU A 143 -22.94 2.81 1.73
N ILE A 144 -21.72 3.14 2.18
CA ILE A 144 -21.12 2.38 3.29
C ILE A 144 -21.47 3.02 4.64
N GLY A 145 -21.95 2.20 5.57
CA GLY A 145 -22.28 2.63 6.92
C GLY A 145 -21.05 2.67 7.83
N GLN A 146 -21.19 3.29 9.00
CA GLN A 146 -20.11 3.42 9.99
C GLN A 146 -19.44 2.07 10.34
N ASN A 147 -20.23 1.01 10.49
CA ASN A 147 -19.70 -0.33 10.77
C ASN A 147 -18.75 -0.85 9.70
N GLN A 148 -18.98 -0.52 8.42
CA GLN A 148 -18.09 -0.92 7.32
C GLN A 148 -16.83 -0.05 7.31
N VAL A 149 -16.96 1.26 7.54
CA VAL A 149 -15.82 2.17 7.65
C VAL A 149 -14.87 1.72 8.78
N ASN A 150 -15.43 1.34 9.93
CA ASN A 150 -14.65 0.83 11.06
C ASN A 150 -13.90 -0.47 10.71
N LYS A 151 -14.53 -1.39 9.95
CA LYS A 151 -13.83 -2.60 9.45
C LYS A 151 -12.70 -2.26 8.49
N ILE A 152 -12.90 -1.27 7.61
CA ILE A 152 -11.87 -0.80 6.67
C ILE A 152 -10.71 -0.15 7.46
N ASP A 153 -10.99 0.59 8.53
CA ASP A 153 -9.97 1.13 9.45
C ASP A 153 -9.17 0.01 10.13
N GLU A 154 -9.82 -1.02 10.63
CA GLU A 154 -9.15 -2.19 11.21
C GLU A 154 -8.27 -2.93 10.19
N LEU A 155 -8.74 -3.05 8.94
CA LEU A 155 -7.96 -3.61 7.85
C LEU A 155 -6.72 -2.75 7.58
N HIS A 156 -6.88 -1.43 7.47
CA HIS A 156 -5.78 -0.48 7.30
C HIS A 156 -4.71 -0.74 8.36
N LYS A 157 -5.06 -0.62 9.65
CA LYS A 157 -4.14 -0.85 10.76
C LYS A 157 -3.46 -2.23 10.68
N SER A 158 -4.22 -3.27 10.32
CA SER A 158 -3.71 -4.63 10.17
C SER A 158 -2.69 -4.78 9.05
N ILE A 159 -2.96 -4.18 7.88
CA ILE A 159 -2.05 -4.19 6.73
C ILE A 159 -0.78 -3.41 7.07
N GLY A 160 -0.88 -2.24 7.71
CA GLY A 160 0.27 -1.42 8.07
C GLY A 160 1.25 -2.15 8.98
N LEU A 161 0.75 -2.71 10.08
CA LEU A 161 1.57 -3.48 11.02
C LEU A 161 2.27 -4.66 10.35
N TRP A 162 1.56 -5.39 9.49
CA TRP A 162 2.14 -6.52 8.77
C TRP A 162 3.19 -6.07 7.75
N LEU A 163 2.90 -5.03 6.96
CA LEU A 163 3.82 -4.52 5.94
C LEU A 163 5.14 -4.03 6.55
N ASP A 164 5.09 -3.34 7.69
CA ASP A 164 6.29 -2.83 8.34
C ASP A 164 7.22 -3.96 8.81
N ASP A 165 6.64 -4.98 9.45
CA ASP A 165 7.37 -6.17 9.89
C ASP A 165 8.00 -6.93 8.70
N LYS A 166 7.20 -7.18 7.66
CA LYS A 166 7.66 -7.92 6.48
C LYS A 166 8.68 -7.16 5.67
N PHE A 167 8.50 -5.85 5.51
CA PHE A 167 9.45 -5.04 4.77
C PHE A 167 10.80 -5.00 5.47
N LYS A 168 10.81 -4.79 6.80
CA LYS A 168 12.04 -4.81 7.61
C LYS A 168 12.79 -6.14 7.48
N THR A 169 12.08 -7.26 7.65
CA THR A 169 12.68 -8.60 7.58
C THR A 169 13.21 -8.91 6.18
N CYS A 170 12.42 -8.64 5.14
CA CYS A 170 12.79 -8.92 3.76
C CYS A 170 13.96 -8.04 3.27
N PHE A 171 14.00 -6.77 3.68
CA PHE A 171 15.12 -5.88 3.34
C PHE A 171 16.43 -6.37 3.95
N GLN A 172 16.42 -6.83 5.20
CA GLN A 172 17.62 -7.40 5.84
C GLN A 172 18.13 -8.64 5.09
N GLU A 173 17.24 -9.53 4.66
CA GLU A 173 17.60 -10.69 3.85
C GLU A 173 18.13 -10.29 2.47
N PHE A 174 17.52 -9.30 1.83
CA PHE A 174 17.93 -8.79 0.52
C PHE A 174 19.34 -8.19 0.57
N VAL A 175 19.62 -7.33 1.56
CA VAL A 175 20.95 -6.76 1.79
C VAL A 175 21.97 -7.87 2.01
N LYS A 176 21.68 -8.85 2.87
CA LYS A 176 22.59 -9.97 3.15
C LYS A 176 22.90 -10.80 1.90
N LYS A 177 21.91 -11.04 1.04
CA LYS A 177 22.04 -11.94 -0.11
C LYS A 177 22.63 -11.29 -1.35
N TYR A 178 22.28 -10.03 -1.61
CA TYR A 178 22.67 -9.31 -2.83
C TYR A 178 23.69 -8.20 -2.59
N ASN A 179 24.20 -8.07 -1.35
CA ASN A 179 25.11 -7.02 -0.93
C ASN A 179 24.57 -5.62 -1.29
N ALA A 180 23.26 -5.43 -1.12
CA ALA A 180 22.59 -4.20 -1.50
C ALA A 180 23.02 -3.05 -0.58
N PRO A 181 23.13 -1.81 -1.09
CA PRO A 181 23.51 -0.67 -0.28
C PRO A 181 22.52 -0.42 0.88
N ILE A 182 23.03 -0.29 2.10
CA ILE A 182 22.18 -0.08 3.29
C ILE A 182 21.43 1.27 3.21
N ASN A 183 21.99 2.27 2.53
CA ASN A 183 21.34 3.57 2.31
C ASN A 183 20.09 3.48 1.42
N TRP A 184 19.83 2.37 0.72
CA TRP A 184 18.54 2.15 0.08
C TRP A 184 17.39 2.11 1.09
N LYS A 185 17.71 1.88 2.37
CA LYS A 185 16.74 2.00 3.44
C LYS A 185 16.07 3.38 3.43
N SER A 186 16.78 4.50 3.36
CA SER A 186 16.11 5.82 3.34
C SER A 186 15.22 6.00 2.10
N ASN A 187 15.66 5.52 0.93
CA ASN A 187 14.85 5.63 -0.30
C ASN A 187 13.50 4.88 -0.24
N PHE A 188 13.34 3.92 0.68
CA PHE A 188 12.09 3.15 0.85
C PHE A 188 11.42 3.34 2.22
N PHE A 189 12.18 3.74 3.22
CA PHE A 189 11.79 3.96 4.62
C PHE A 189 11.85 5.44 5.00
N ASP A 190 11.98 6.38 4.07
CA ASP A 190 11.65 7.78 4.35
C ASP A 190 10.15 7.80 4.68
N GLU A 191 9.92 7.54 5.97
CA GLU A 191 8.93 8.13 6.83
C GLU A 191 8.57 9.46 6.21
N ASN A 192 7.28 9.69 5.98
CA ASN A 192 6.79 11.04 5.88
C ASN A 192 7.46 11.81 7.02
N ASN A 193 8.43 12.65 6.67
CA ASN A 193 8.81 13.76 7.50
C ASN A 193 7.48 14.41 7.86
N ASN A 194 7.14 14.27 9.14
CA ASN A 194 6.50 15.31 9.90
C ASN A 194 7.36 16.57 9.76
N SER A 195 7.25 17.22 8.61
CA SER A 195 7.28 18.67 8.51
C SER A 195 5.83 19.00 8.17
N ASP A 196 4.94 19.45 9.05
CA ASP A 196 5.12 20.40 10.17
C ASP A 196 6.05 21.57 9.86
N ASP A 197 6.28 21.84 8.57
CA ASP A 197 6.81 23.09 8.04
C ASP A 197 6.39 23.23 6.56
N PHE A 198 5.10 23.51 6.38
CA PHE A 198 4.66 24.42 5.32
C PHE A 198 3.76 25.45 6.00
N TYR A 199 4.40 26.51 6.50
CA TYR A 199 3.77 27.83 6.55
C TYR A 199 3.40 28.27 5.13
#